data_AF-A0A9X4HDR2-F1
#
_entry.id   AF-A0A9X4HDR2-F1
#
_cell.length_a   1.000
_cell.length_b   1.000
_cell.length_c   1.000
_cell.angle_alpha   90.00
_cell.angle_beta   90.00
_cell.angle_gamma   90.00
#
_symmetry.space_group_name_H-M   'P 1'
#
loop_
_entity.id
_entity.type
_entity.pdbx_description
1 polymer ?
#
loop_
_entity_poly.entity_id
_entity_poly.type
_entity_poly.pdbx_seq_one_letter_code
_entity_poly.pdbx_strand_id
1 'polypeptide(L)'
;MLREKHVAKKLIELLIANDEFGSGIDKEKIRTLFVKNIEAAGGVVPLFSGNIVDYHIHLLETAGYVRVTINPNNRGFDRICATWSGHDYVGQ
;
A
#
# COMPACT_ATOMS: atom_id res chain seq x y z
N MET A 1 -6.16 -15.08 -7.51
CA MET A 1 -5.52 -13.82 -7.08
C MET A 1 -6.01 -13.52 -5.66
N LEU A 2 -5.49 -14.25 -4.66
CA LEU A 2 -6.08 -14.27 -3.32
C LEU A 2 -4.94 -14.27 -2.29
N ARG A 3 -4.75 -13.12 -1.65
CA ARG A 3 -3.88 -12.89 -0.48
C ARG A 3 -2.41 -13.27 -0.67
N GLU A 4 -1.69 -12.45 -1.44
CA GLU A 4 -0.27 -12.64 -1.67
C GLU A 4 0.55 -11.89 -0.61
N LYS A 5 1.16 -12.64 0.31
CA LYS A 5 1.94 -12.06 1.43
C LYS A 5 3.06 -11.12 0.96
N HIS A 6 3.67 -11.42 -0.19
CA HIS A 6 4.73 -10.60 -0.76
C HIS A 6 4.20 -9.24 -1.25
N VAL A 7 3.00 -9.19 -1.84
CA VAL A 7 2.34 -7.92 -2.22
C VAL A 7 2.04 -7.10 -0.97
N ALA A 8 1.48 -7.74 0.07
CA ALA A 8 1.18 -7.07 1.33
C ALA A 8 2.45 -6.49 1.99
N LYS A 9 3.52 -7.28 2.10
CA LYS A 9 4.82 -6.82 2.64
C LYS A 9 5.38 -5.67 1.79
N LYS A 10 5.32 -5.79 0.46
CA LYS A 10 5.84 -4.77 -0.44
C LYS A 10 5.09 -3.44 -0.32
N LEU A 11 3.77 -3.49 -0.16
CA LEU A 11 2.98 -2.27 0.04
C LEU A 11 3.36 -1.56 1.34
N ILE A 12 3.57 -2.30 2.44
CA ILE A 12 4.00 -1.70 3.71
C ILE A 12 5.42 -1.13 3.60
N GLU A 13 6.35 -1.82 2.93
CA GLU A 13 7.68 -1.27 2.66
C GLU A 13 7.62 0.05 1.89
N LEU A 14 6.77 0.12 0.85
CA LEU A 14 6.57 1.34 0.07
C LEU A 14 5.92 2.46 0.89
N LEU A 15 4.97 2.13 1.76
CA LEU A 15 4.36 3.08 2.71
C LEU A 15 5.45 3.67 3.59
N ILE A 16 6.22 2.84 4.29
CA ILE A 16 7.27 3.27 5.23
C ILE A 16 8.35 4.09 4.53
N ALA A 17 8.81 3.66 3.35
CA ALA A 17 9.88 4.34 2.62
C ALA A 17 9.47 5.71 2.05
N ASN A 18 8.17 5.97 1.88
CA ASN A 18 7.65 7.19 1.26
C ASN A 18 6.74 7.99 2.20
N ASP A 19 6.68 7.62 3.48
CA ASP A 19 5.98 8.37 4.51
C ASP A 19 6.86 9.54 4.96
N GLU A 20 6.45 10.74 4.55
CA GLU A 20 7.09 11.98 4.98
C GLU A 20 6.52 12.38 6.35
N PHE A 21 7.38 12.26 7.37
CA PHE A 21 7.10 12.70 8.75
C PHE A 21 5.94 11.99 9.47
N GLY A 22 5.59 10.76 9.07
CA GLY A 22 4.51 9.98 9.71
C GLY A 22 3.11 10.48 9.35
N SER A 23 3.00 11.30 8.30
CA SER A 23 1.73 11.81 7.80
C SER A 23 0.99 10.81 6.93
N GLY A 24 1.66 9.74 6.49
CA GLY A 24 1.17 8.79 5.52
C GLY A 24 1.14 9.34 4.09
N ILE A 25 0.73 8.49 3.18
CA ILE A 25 0.85 8.70 1.74
C ILE A 25 -0.50 8.50 1.05
N ASP A 26 -0.73 9.29 0.00
CA ASP A 26 -1.95 9.22 -0.78
C ASP A 26 -2.03 7.87 -1.52
N LYS A 27 -3.24 7.30 -1.53
CA LYS A 27 -3.55 6.01 -2.14
C LYS A 27 -3.15 5.93 -3.62
N GLU A 28 -3.36 6.99 -4.39
CA GLU A 28 -2.89 7.06 -5.79
C GLU A 28 -1.37 7.01 -5.89
N LYS A 29 -0.63 7.72 -5.03
CA LYS A 29 0.83 7.70 -5.01
C LYS A 29 1.34 6.28 -4.71
N ILE A 30 0.74 5.57 -3.75
CA ILE A 30 1.05 4.16 -3.47
C ILE A 30 0.82 3.27 -4.68
N ARG A 31 -0.31 3.40 -5.38
CA ARG A 31 -0.60 2.62 -6.59
C ARG A 31 0.48 2.84 -7.66
N THR A 32 0.82 4.10 -7.92
CA THR A 32 1.87 4.45 -8.89
C THR A 32 3.23 3.88 -8.50
N LEU A 33 3.62 3.98 -7.22
CA LEU A 33 4.88 3.43 -6.73
C LEU A 33 4.93 1.90 -6.84
N PHE A 34 3.83 1.23 -6.53
CA PHE A 34 3.73 -0.22 -6.63
C PHE A 34 3.89 -0.70 -8.08
N VAL A 35 3.20 -0.06 -9.02
CA VAL A 35 3.32 -0.37 -10.46
C VAL A 35 4.76 -0.15 -10.94
N LYS A 36 5.34 1.02 -10.64
CA LYS A 36 6.74 1.31 -10.99
C LYS A 36 7.72 0.29 -10.42
N ASN A 37 7.47 -0.20 -9.21
CA ASN A 37 8.32 -1.21 -8.59
C ASN A 37 8.24 -2.56 -9.31
N ILE A 38 7.05 -2.98 -9.74
CA ILE A 38 6.86 -4.20 -10.55
C ILE A 38 7.58 -4.07 -11.89
N GLU A 39 7.39 -2.94 -12.59
CA GLU A 39 8.04 -2.68 -13.88
C GLU A 39 9.57 -2.71 -13.76
N ALA A 40 10.12 -2.07 -12.72
CA ALA A 40 11.56 -2.05 -12.46
C ALA A 40 12.12 -3.44 -12.13
N ALA A 41 11.31 -4.33 -11.57
CA ALA A 41 11.68 -5.72 -11.30
C ALA A 41 11.56 -6.64 -12.54
N GLY A 42 11.21 -6.10 -13.71
CA GLY A 42 10.96 -6.87 -14.94
C GLY A 42 9.65 -7.66 -14.91
N GLY A 43 8.76 -7.35 -13.97
CA GLY A 43 7.45 -7.98 -13.86
C GLY A 43 6.44 -7.42 -14.86
N VAL A 44 5.47 -8.24 -15.26
CA VAL A 44 4.34 -7.78 -16.06
C VAL A 44 3.30 -7.15 -15.14
N VAL A 45 3.00 -5.86 -15.34
CA VAL A 45 1.93 -5.16 -14.60
C VAL A 45 0.59 -5.76 -15.02
N PRO A 46 -0.17 -6.38 -14.10
CA PRO A 46 -1.49 -6.89 -14.43
C PRO A 46 -2.40 -5.73 -14.82
N LEU A 47 -3.29 -5.94 -15.80
CA LEU A 47 -4.32 -4.96 -16.22
C LEU A 47 -5.18 -4.44 -15.04
N PHE A 48 -5.21 -5.17 -13.92
CA PHE A 48 -5.95 -4.87 -12.70
C PHE A 48 -5.08 -4.45 -11.51
N SER A 49 -3.87 -3.94 -11.74
CA SER A 49 -2.93 -3.55 -10.67
C SER A 49 -3.55 -2.60 -9.63
N GLY A 50 -4.39 -1.65 -10.04
CA GLY A 50 -5.13 -0.78 -9.13
C GLY A 50 -6.08 -1.53 -8.18
N ASN A 51 -6.79 -2.55 -8.70
CA ASN A 51 -7.69 -3.37 -7.89
C ASN A 51 -6.93 -4.25 -6.91
N ILE A 52 -5.74 -4.73 -7.29
CA ILE A 52 -4.86 -5.54 -6.43
C ILE A 52 -4.37 -4.71 -5.24
N VAL A 53 -3.91 -3.49 -5.50
CA VAL A 53 -3.41 -2.58 -4.46
C VAL A 53 -4.54 -2.25 -3.48
N ASP A 54 -5.71 -1.90 -3.99
CA ASP A 54 -6.88 -1.59 -3.15
C ASP A 54 -7.32 -2.76 -2.28
N TYR A 55 -7.39 -3.95 -2.88
CA TYR A 55 -7.72 -5.17 -2.16
C TYR A 55 -6.74 -5.44 -1.01
N HIS A 56 -5.43 -5.31 -1.26
CA HIS A 56 -4.44 -5.53 -0.22
C HIS A 56 -4.43 -4.42 0.83
N ILE A 57 -4.65 -3.15 0.46
CA ILE A 57 -4.80 -2.06 1.43
C ILE A 57 -5.97 -2.36 2.38
N HIS A 58 -7.12 -2.77 1.84
CA HIS A 58 -8.28 -3.13 2.65
C HIS A 58 -7.98 -4.29 3.61
N LEU A 59 -7.27 -5.32 3.15
CA LEU A 59 -6.86 -6.44 4.01
C LEU A 59 -5.89 -6.01 5.11
N LEU A 60 -4.93 -5.15 4.78
CA LEU A 60 -3.94 -4.63 5.73
C LEU A 60 -4.60 -3.72 6.78
N GLU A 61 -5.58 -2.92 6.37
CA GLU A 61 -6.35 -2.07 7.26
C GLU A 61 -7.19 -2.91 8.23
N THR A 62 -7.92 -3.90 7.70
CA THR A 62 -8.73 -4.82 8.50
C THR A 62 -7.87 -5.59 9.52
N ALA A 63 -6.62 -5.90 9.17
CA ALA A 63 -5.67 -6.56 10.06
C ALA A 63 -4.93 -5.60 11.02
N GLY A 64 -5.16 -4.28 10.92
CA GLY A 64 -4.53 -3.27 11.77
C GLY A 64 -3.07 -2.94 11.44
N TYR A 65 -2.57 -3.35 10.27
CA TYR A 65 -1.20 -3.03 9.81
C TYR A 65 -1.08 -1.64 9.20
N VAL A 66 -2.20 -1.11 8.67
CA VAL A 66 -2.28 0.25 8.15
C VAL A 66 -3.55 0.93 8.64
N ARG A 67 -3.57 2.25 8.60
CA ARG A 67 -4.74 3.09 8.84
C ARG A 67 -5.04 3.88 7.58
N VAL A 68 -6.30 3.87 7.12
CA VAL A 68 -6.74 4.71 6.02
C VAL A 68 -7.56 5.89 6.56
N THR A 69 -7.16 7.09 6.19
CA THR A 69 -7.92 8.33 6.45
C THR A 69 -8.61 8.73 5.16
N ILE A 70 -9.94 8.66 5.16
CA ILE A 70 -10.75 8.90 3.96
C ILE A 70 -10.71 10.39 3.59
N ASN A 71 -10.44 10.68 2.32
CA ASN A 71 -10.62 12.02 1.78
C ASN A 71 -12.07 12.18 1.29
N PRO A 72 -12.83 13.17 1.80
CA PRO A 72 -14.26 13.30 1.50
C PRO A 72 -14.54 13.69 0.04
N ASN A 73 -13.56 14.29 -0.64
CA ASN A 73 -13.74 14.83 -1.99
C ASN A 73 -13.28 13.85 -3.07
N ASN A 74 -12.25 13.05 -2.79
CA ASN A 74 -11.72 12.09 -3.76
C ASN A 74 -10.96 10.96 -3.05
N ARG A 75 -11.49 9.73 -3.20
CA ARG A 75 -10.95 8.50 -2.60
C ARG A 75 -9.56 8.12 -3.12
N GLY A 76 -9.10 8.67 -4.25
CA GLY A 76 -7.72 8.55 -4.72
C GLY A 76 -6.71 9.22 -3.78
N PHE A 77 -7.15 10.22 -3.01
CA PHE A 77 -6.36 10.94 -2.01
C PHE A 77 -6.65 10.45 -0.58
N ASP A 78 -7.23 9.24 -0.43
CA ASP A 78 -7.27 8.57 0.86
C ASP A 78 -5.83 8.42 1.36
N ARG A 79 -5.57 8.83 2.61
CA ARG A 79 -4.22 8.85 3.18
C ARG A 79 -3.96 7.58 3.98
N ILE A 80 -2.90 6.87 3.64
CA ILE A 80 -2.56 5.56 4.19
C ILE A 80 -1.30 5.70 5.03
N CYS A 81 -1.38 5.32 6.31
CA CYS A 81 -0.25 5.32 7.24
C CYS A 81 0.01 3.88 7.70
N ALA A 82 1.28 3.49 7.84
CA ALA A 82 1.64 2.27 8.54
C ALA A 82 1.36 2.44 10.05
N THR A 83 0.88 1.38 10.71
CA THR A 83 0.82 1.32 12.18
C THR A 83 2.10 0.71 12.73
N TRP A 84 2.32 0.75 14.04
CA TRP A 84 3.41 0.02 14.69
C TRP A 84 3.43 -1.46 14.30
N SER A 85 2.27 -2.12 14.29
CA SER A 85 2.14 -3.50 13.83
C SER A 85 2.58 -3.67 12.37
N GLY A 86 2.32 -2.66 11.52
CA GLY A 86 2.81 -2.64 10.13
C GLY A 86 4.33 -2.56 10.04
N HIS A 87 4.96 -1.69 10.85
CA HIS A 87 6.42 -1.62 10.94
C HIS A 87 7.03 -2.96 11.41
N ASP A 88 6.45 -3.56 12.45
CA ASP A 88 6.91 -4.85 13.00
C ASP A 88 6.74 -5.99 11.98
N TYR A 89 5.67 -5.98 11.18
CA TYR A 89 5.44 -6.98 10.15
C TYR A 89 6.52 -7.00 9.05
N VAL A 90 7.10 -5.84 8.74
CA VAL A 90 8.20 -5.76 7.75
C VAL A 90 9.54 -6.17 8.36
N GLY A 91 9.73 -5.93 9.66
CA GLY A 91 10.95 -6.30 10.40
C GLY A 91 11.10 -7.80 10.70
N GLN A 92 10.07 -8.61 10.45
CA GLN A 92 10.07 -10.08 10.50
C GLN A 92 10.50 -10.71 9.17
#